data_AF-A0A1X0YCK6-F1
#
_entry.id   AF-A0A1X0YCK6-F1
#
_cell.length_a   1.000
_cell.length_b   1.000
_cell.length_c   1.000
_cell.angle_alpha   90.00
_cell.angle_beta   90.00
_cell.angle_gamma   90.00
#
_symmetry.space_group_name_H-M   'P 1'
#
loop_
_entity.id
_entity.type
_entity.pdbx_description
1 polymer ?
#
loop_
_entity_poly.entity_id
_entity_poly.type
_entity_poly.pdbx_seq_one_letter_code
_entity_poly.pdbx_strand_id
1 'polypeptide(L)'
;MPPATRFTFLGLFVKDNRQSVFLAAGDELFIVSEGTRFGKENQFQVEEMNADEIIIRQQGRSALIRVDLKDAEDSPSPLPGMAAQPGTTSDEPMPQHPVPPIRRPQLKSFKRYQP
;
A
#
# COMPACT_ATOMS: atom_id res chain seq x y z
N MET A 1 -23.72 1.68 18.49
CA MET A 1 -23.72 1.51 17.03
C MET A 1 -22.44 0.77 16.64
N PRO A 2 -22.47 -0.26 15.77
CA PRO A 2 -21.24 -0.87 15.27
C PRO A 2 -20.40 0.16 14.48
N PRO A 3 -19.10 -0.02 14.26
CA PRO A 3 -18.32 0.88 13.43
C PRO A 3 -18.80 0.87 11.96
N ALA A 4 -18.47 1.91 11.18
CA ALA A 4 -18.64 1.87 9.73
C ALA A 4 -17.67 0.84 9.13
N THR A 5 -18.14 0.01 8.21
CA THR A 5 -17.27 -0.90 7.47
C THR A 5 -16.29 -0.05 6.65
N ARG A 6 -15.00 -0.30 6.85
CA ARG A 6 -13.94 0.36 6.08
C ARG A 6 -13.58 -0.54 4.90
N PHE A 7 -13.64 0.03 3.71
CA PHE A 7 -13.15 -0.62 2.50
C PHE A 7 -11.80 -0.05 2.14
N THR A 8 -10.91 -0.92 1.68
CA THR A 8 -9.62 -0.55 1.10
C THR A 8 -9.70 -0.75 -0.40
N PHE A 9 -9.43 0.30 -1.16
CA PHE A 9 -9.28 0.20 -2.60
C PHE A 9 -7.98 -0.56 -2.92
N LEU A 10 -8.08 -1.59 -3.77
CA LEU A 10 -6.93 -2.40 -4.18
C LEU A 10 -6.54 -2.17 -5.63
N GLY A 11 -7.46 -1.64 -6.43
CA GLY A 11 -7.26 -1.44 -7.85
C GLY A 11 -8.58 -1.38 -8.61
N LEU A 12 -8.49 -1.02 -9.88
CA LEU A 12 -9.61 -0.98 -10.80
C LEU A 12 -9.25 -1.73 -12.09
N PHE A 13 -10.26 -2.22 -12.78
CA PHE A 13 -10.13 -2.86 -14.07
C PHE A 13 -11.24 -2.40 -14.99
N VAL A 14 -10.89 -2.10 -16.23
CA VAL A 14 -11.84 -1.65 -17.25
C VAL A 14 -11.89 -2.69 -18.36
N LYS A 15 -13.09 -3.19 -18.66
CA LYS A 15 -13.33 -4.14 -19.75
C LYS A 15 -14.61 -3.80 -20.46
N ASP A 16 -14.60 -3.79 -21.79
CA ASP A 16 -15.78 -3.51 -22.62
C ASP A 16 -16.48 -2.20 -22.21
N ASN A 17 -15.67 -1.18 -21.86
CA ASN A 17 -16.15 0.12 -21.36
C ASN A 17 -16.94 0.06 -20.05
N ARG A 18 -16.81 -1.03 -19.28
CA ARG A 18 -17.31 -1.20 -17.91
C ARG A 18 -16.16 -1.16 -16.93
N GLN A 19 -16.25 -0.26 -15.97
CA GLN A 19 -15.30 -0.16 -14.86
C GLN A 19 -15.73 -1.06 -13.72
N SER A 20 -14.78 -1.81 -13.18
CA SER A 20 -14.94 -2.63 -11.98
C SER A 20 -13.85 -2.28 -10.98
N VAL A 21 -14.23 -2.19 -9.72
CA VAL A 21 -13.34 -1.79 -8.62
C VAL A 21 -13.14 -2.98 -7.68
N PHE A 22 -11.90 -3.20 -7.27
CA PHE A 22 -11.51 -4.19 -6.27
C PHE A 22 -11.46 -3.52 -4.90
N LEU A 23 -12.25 -4.04 -3.97
CA LEU A 23 -12.34 -3.56 -2.60
C LEU A 23 -12.04 -4.70 -1.62
N ALA A 24 -11.24 -4.44 -0.59
CA ALA A 24 -11.10 -5.32 0.57
C ALA A 24 -11.84 -4.75 1.78
N ALA A 25 -12.50 -5.60 2.57
CA ALA A 25 -12.97 -5.26 3.91
C ALA A 25 -12.68 -6.41 4.88
N GLY A 26 -11.78 -6.18 5.83
CA GLY A 26 -11.28 -7.25 6.69
C GLY A 26 -10.60 -8.33 5.85
N ASP A 27 -11.07 -9.57 5.98
CA ASP A 27 -10.57 -10.74 5.24
C ASP A 27 -11.37 -11.04 3.94
N GLU A 28 -12.34 -10.19 3.59
CA GLU A 28 -13.16 -10.37 2.39
C GLU A 28 -12.73 -9.43 1.25
N LEU A 29 -12.81 -9.96 0.02
CA LEU A 29 -12.49 -9.24 -1.21
C LEU A 29 -13.72 -9.19 -2.13
N PHE A 30 -14.00 -8.01 -2.65
CA PHE A 30 -15.18 -7.70 -3.45
C PHE A 30 -14.78 -7.07 -4.76
N ILE A 31 -15.45 -7.49 -5.84
CA ILE A 31 -15.35 -6.85 -7.15
C ILE A 31 -16.71 -6.23 -7.41
N VAL A 32 -16.76 -4.91 -7.51
CA VAL A 32 -18.01 -4.17 -7.61
C VAL A 32 -18.02 -3.29 -8.85
N SER A 33 -19.22 -3.03 -9.35
CA SER A 33 -19.49 -2.07 -10.41
C SER A 33 -20.61 -1.15 -9.97
N GLU A 34 -20.76 -0.02 -10.65
CA GLU A 34 -21.84 0.93 -10.38
C GLU A 34 -23.22 0.24 -10.33
N GLY A 35 -24.04 0.59 -9.34
CA GLY A 35 -25.37 0.01 -9.11
C GLY A 35 -25.38 -1.42 -8.56
N THR A 36 -24.22 -2.06 -8.36
CA THR A 36 -24.14 -3.44 -7.90
C THR A 36 -24.33 -3.54 -6.38
N ARG A 37 -25.04 -4.58 -5.93
CA ARG A 37 -25.13 -4.94 -4.52
C ARG A 37 -24.15 -6.06 -4.18
N PHE A 38 -23.54 -5.98 -3.01
CA PHE A 38 -22.48 -6.90 -2.60
C PHE A 38 -22.42 -7.07 -1.07
N GLY A 39 -21.51 -7.93 -0.63
CA GLY A 39 -21.38 -8.34 0.76
C GLY A 39 -22.41 -9.37 1.18
N LYS A 40 -22.33 -9.76 2.46
CA LYS A 40 -23.27 -10.72 3.05
C LYS A 40 -24.70 -10.19 2.92
N GLU A 41 -25.58 -11.03 2.37
CA GLU A 41 -27.01 -10.71 2.18
C GLU A 41 -27.30 -9.43 1.38
N ASN A 42 -26.40 -8.99 0.49
CA ASN A 42 -26.56 -7.75 -0.30
C ASN A 42 -26.72 -6.49 0.58
N GLN A 43 -26.05 -6.49 1.74
CA GLN A 43 -26.10 -5.39 2.70
C GLN A 43 -25.42 -4.10 2.21
N PHE A 44 -24.59 -4.15 1.17
CA PHE A 44 -23.95 -2.99 0.56
C PHE A 44 -24.44 -2.78 -0.87
N GLN A 45 -24.60 -1.51 -1.27
CA GLN A 45 -24.96 -1.11 -2.62
C GLN A 45 -24.03 0.01 -3.08
N VAL A 46 -23.44 -0.12 -4.26
CA VAL A 46 -22.76 0.99 -4.92
C VAL A 46 -23.82 1.94 -5.45
N GLU A 47 -23.91 3.13 -4.86
CA GLU A 47 -24.83 4.18 -5.36
C GLU A 47 -24.19 4.99 -6.48
N GLU A 48 -22.90 5.31 -6.34
CA GLU A 48 -22.19 6.13 -7.33
C GLU A 48 -20.75 5.66 -7.45
N MET A 49 -20.23 5.66 -8.67
CA MET A 49 -18.84 5.29 -8.95
C MET A 49 -18.28 6.24 -10.01
N ASN A 50 -17.33 7.07 -9.58
CA ASN A 50 -16.64 8.03 -10.43
C ASN A 50 -15.18 7.57 -10.66
N ALA A 51 -14.39 8.39 -11.36
CA ALA A 51 -12.97 8.12 -11.55
C ALA A 51 -12.16 8.28 -10.25
N ASP A 52 -12.56 9.20 -9.38
CA ASP A 52 -11.82 9.56 -8.17
C ASP A 52 -12.33 8.85 -6.89
N GLU A 53 -13.62 8.52 -6.82
CA GLU A 53 -14.24 7.94 -5.62
C GLU A 53 -15.38 6.98 -5.95
N ILE A 54 -15.66 6.07 -5.00
CA ILE A 54 -16.85 5.22 -4.99
C ILE A 54 -17.67 5.46 -3.72
N ILE A 55 -18.99 5.60 -3.90
CA ILE A 55 -19.95 5.82 -2.83
C ILE A 55 -20.78 4.56 -2.62
N ILE A 56 -20.68 4.00 -1.42
CA ILE A 56 -21.32 2.76 -1.01
C ILE A 56 -22.33 3.06 0.08
N ARG A 57 -23.57 2.60 -0.11
CA ARG A 57 -24.62 2.65 0.89
C ARG A 57 -24.73 1.31 1.59
N GLN A 58 -24.79 1.34 2.93
CA GLN A 58 -25.07 0.17 3.74
C GLN A 58 -26.56 0.13 4.10
N GLN A 59 -27.20 -1.02 3.92
CA GLN A 59 -28.59 -1.24 4.35
C GLN A 59 -28.74 -1.06 5.86
N GLY A 60 -29.82 -0.39 6.27
CA GLY A 60 -30.06 -0.06 7.68
C GLY A 60 -29.24 1.10 8.21
N ARG A 61 -28.48 1.80 7.36
CA ARG A 61 -27.76 3.05 7.70
C ARG A 61 -28.04 4.19 6.75
N SER A 62 -28.09 5.38 7.33
CA SER A 62 -28.17 6.64 6.59
C SER A 62 -26.81 7.15 6.13
N ALA A 63 -25.73 6.74 6.82
CA ALA A 63 -24.37 7.17 6.49
C ALA A 63 -23.86 6.45 5.25
N LEU A 64 -23.35 7.22 4.29
CA LEU A 64 -22.69 6.73 3.09
C LEU A 64 -21.21 6.47 3.38
N ILE A 65 -20.69 5.38 2.84
CA ILE A 65 -19.28 5.01 2.91
C ILE A 65 -18.63 5.52 1.62
N ARG A 66 -17.64 6.41 1.75
CA ARG A 66 -16.87 6.92 0.62
C ARG A 66 -15.50 6.26 0.62
N VAL A 67 -15.05 5.83 -0.55
CA VAL A 67 -13.74 5.22 -0.74
C VAL A 67 -13.08 5.95 -1.90
N ASP A 68 -11.94 6.58 -1.62
CA ASP A 68 -11.11 7.19 -2.66
C ASP A 68 -10.48 6.10 -3.54
N LEU A 69 -10.61 6.26 -4.85
CA LEU A 69 -10.02 5.39 -5.86
C LEU A 69 -8.64 5.88 -6.33
N LYS A 70 -8.15 6.98 -5.74
CA LYS A 70 -6.79 7.45 -5.99
C LYS A 70 -5.83 6.39 -5.49
N ASP A 71 -4.99 5.90 -6.40
CA ASP A 71 -3.86 5.03 -6.07
C ASP A 71 -3.13 5.61 -4.86
N ALA A 72 -3.03 4.80 -3.82
CA ALA A 72 -2.06 5.03 -2.76
C ALA A 72 -0.65 4.74 -3.30
N GLU A 73 -0.24 5.44 -4.36
CA GLU A 73 1.16 5.62 -4.75
C GLU A 73 1.87 6.53 -3.74
N ASP A 74 1.60 6.36 -2.43
CA ASP A 74 2.48 6.75 -1.32
C ASP A 74 1.85 6.23 -0.01
N SER A 75 1.90 4.93 0.20
CA SER A 75 2.01 4.43 1.56
C SER A 75 3.13 3.41 1.58
N PRO A 76 4.40 3.86 1.69
CA PRO A 76 5.37 3.04 2.38
C PRO A 76 4.79 2.85 3.78
N SER A 77 4.15 1.71 4.02
CA SER A 77 4.15 1.15 5.38
C SER A 77 5.62 1.13 5.76
N PRO A 78 6.09 1.95 6.73
CA PRO A 78 7.45 1.87 7.15
C PRO A 78 7.55 0.50 7.81
N LEU A 79 8.11 -0.48 7.09
CA LEU A 79 8.75 -1.59 7.77
C LEU A 79 9.72 -0.92 8.75
N PRO A 80 9.58 -1.14 10.07
CA PRO A 80 10.50 -0.55 11.02
C PRO A 80 11.87 -1.16 10.76
N GLY A 81 12.73 -0.45 10.02
CA GLY A 81 14.09 -0.91 9.77
C GLY A 81 14.86 -0.40 8.56
N MET A 82 14.29 0.38 7.63
CA MET A 82 15.06 0.84 6.44
C MET A 82 15.15 2.36 6.35
N ALA A 83 16.07 2.92 7.13
CA ALA A 83 16.64 4.24 6.85
C ALA A 83 17.64 4.10 5.69
N ALA A 84 17.20 4.42 4.47
CA ALA A 84 18.10 4.67 3.35
C ALA A 84 18.29 6.18 3.22
N GLN A 85 19.46 6.69 3.60
CA GLN A 85 19.88 8.07 3.32
C GLN A 85 20.57 8.12 1.95
N PRO A 86 20.09 8.90 0.97
CA PRO A 86 20.86 9.26 -0.21
C PRO A 86 21.56 10.62 -0.03
N GLY A 87 22.89 10.57 0.01
CA GLY A 87 23.83 11.55 -0.53
C GLY A 87 23.63 13.05 -0.22
N THR A 88 24.26 13.53 0.85
CA THR A 88 24.62 14.95 1.01
C THR A 88 25.92 15.25 0.25
N THR A 89 25.83 16.01 -0.84
CA THR A 89 26.93 16.88 -1.28
C THR A 89 26.58 18.30 -0.85
N SER A 90 27.12 18.74 0.30
CA SER A 90 27.63 20.10 0.54
C SER A 90 27.94 20.27 2.03
N ASP A 91 29.23 20.42 2.30
CA ASP A 91 29.85 21.32 3.29
C ASP A 91 29.10 21.59 4.61
N GLU A 92 29.39 20.80 5.66
CA GLU A 92 29.29 21.23 7.06
C GLU A 92 30.21 20.35 7.96
N PRO A 93 30.93 20.91 8.96
CA PRO A 93 32.08 20.25 9.60
C PRO A 93 31.68 19.17 10.61
N MET A 94 32.48 18.09 10.67
CA MET A 94 32.32 16.95 11.57
C MET A 94 32.09 17.34 13.05
N PRO A 95 31.06 16.80 13.71
CA PRO A 95 31.18 16.37 15.10
C PRO A 95 31.89 15.01 15.15
N GLN A 96 33.04 14.98 15.81
CA GLN A 96 33.86 13.78 15.98
C GLN A 96 33.16 12.72 16.84
N HIS A 97 32.53 11.73 16.21
CA HIS A 97 32.30 10.43 16.85
C HIS A 97 33.41 9.46 16.42
N PRO A 98 34.13 8.79 17.35
CA PRO A 98 35.16 7.84 16.98
C PRO A 98 34.51 6.61 16.33
N VAL A 99 34.79 6.40 15.06
CA VAL A 99 34.45 5.18 14.33
C VAL A 99 35.28 4.02 14.91
N PRO A 100 34.68 2.91 15.36
CA PRO A 100 35.46 1.74 15.77
C PRO A 100 36.18 1.15 14.55
N PRO A 101 37.44 0.67 14.69
CA PRO A 101 38.18 0.14 13.56
C PRO A 101 37.54 -1.16 13.05
N ILE A 102 37.05 -1.13 11.81
CA ILE A 102 36.58 -2.33 11.10
C ILE A 102 37.80 -3.23 10.83
N ARG A 103 37.88 -4.37 11.53
CA ARG A 103 38.88 -5.41 11.26
C ARG A 103 38.63 -6.00 9.86
N ARG A 104 39.48 -5.65 8.89
CA ARG A 104 39.50 -6.33 7.58
C ARG A 104 40.08 -7.75 7.75
N PRO A 105 39.37 -8.81 7.33
CA PRO A 105 39.96 -10.14 7.26
C PRO A 105 41.04 -10.18 6.16
N GLN A 106 42.27 -10.55 6.56
CA GLN A 106 43.37 -10.81 5.62
C GLN A 106 43.12 -12.14 4.90
N LEU A 107 42.80 -12.07 3.60
CA LEU A 107 42.68 -13.24 2.75
C LEU A 107 44.10 -13.79 2.47
N LYS A 108 44.42 -14.97 3.00
CA LYS A 108 45.70 -15.63 2.78
C LYS A 108 45.81 -16.08 1.32
N SER A 109 46.85 -15.64 0.62
CA SER A 109 47.16 -16.06 -0.75
C SER A 109 47.54 -17.55 -0.79
N PHE A 110 46.83 -18.34 -1.59
CA PHE A 110 47.21 -19.70 -1.92
C PHE A 110 48.19 -19.69 -3.10
N LYS A 111 49.38 -20.26 -2.91
CA LYS A 111 50.38 -20.45 -3.97
C LYS A 111 49.86 -21.46 -4.99
N ARG A 112 49.80 -21.07 -6.26
CA ARG A 112 49.58 -21.99 -7.39
C ARG A 112 50.74 -22.98 -7.44
N TYR A 113 50.42 -24.28 -7.48
CA TYR A 113 51.34 -25.32 -7.93
C TYR A 113 50.99 -25.65 -9.38
N GLN A 114 51.96 -25.52 -10.29
CA GLN A 114 51.90 -26.04 -11.66
C GLN A 114 52.41 -27.49 -11.65
N PRO A 115 51.73 -28.43 -12.30
CA PRO A 115 52.33 -29.68 -12.74
C PRO A 115 53.16 -29.49 -14.02
#